data_AF-A0A3D4SX64-F1
#
_entry.id   AF-A0A3D4SX64-F1
#
_cell.length_a   1.000
_cell.length_b   1.000
_cell.length_c   1.000
_cell.angle_alpha   90.00
_cell.angle_beta   90.00
_cell.angle_gamma   90.00
#
_symmetry.space_group_name_H-M   'P 1'
#
loop_
_entity.id
_entity.type
_entity.pdbx_description
1 polymer ?
#
loop_
_entity_poly.entity_id
_entity_poly.type
_entity_poly.pdbx_seq_one_letter_code
_entity_poly.pdbx_strand_id
1 'polypeptide(L)'
;MEGPRVVETVTAQIADEQARLDDLLTMVDAVRHRLETRARAVQRHRADVDQPQALLERDRETYELEQRLTEYSAAEIGLFFGRIDVEDDDPENPVPDDGPGGDGAVLDRRYIGRIGLHTPDDEMRTLLMDWRAPMARPFYLATTLHPEGVHVRRHIRTRGRRVTDVADERLSGDADYTAGADGGEGSVAQEGALLYAVNRARSRHMSDIVDTIVAEQDRIIREEHRGVTVVQGGPGTGKTAVALHRTAYLLYTWREQLAKTGVLIIGPNRRFLDYISQVLPSLGETGV
;
A
#
# COMPACT_ATOMS: atom_id res chain seq x y z
N MET A 1 5.89 -26.66 -20.81
CA MET A 1 6.92 -25.72 -21.31
C MET A 1 6.32 -24.31 -21.29
N GLU A 2 6.19 -23.69 -20.11
CA GLU A 2 5.61 -22.34 -19.94
C GLU A 2 6.52 -21.38 -19.15
N GLY A 3 7.71 -21.82 -18.74
CA GLY A 3 8.61 -21.09 -17.82
C GLY A 3 9.29 -19.80 -18.30
N PRO A 4 9.67 -19.60 -19.57
CA PRO A 4 10.47 -18.41 -19.93
C PRO A 4 9.65 -17.11 -20.03
N ARG A 5 8.40 -17.17 -20.52
CA ARG A 5 7.57 -15.97 -20.74
C ARG A 5 7.05 -15.33 -19.44
N VAL A 6 6.75 -16.14 -18.44
CA VAL A 6 6.26 -15.65 -17.13
C VAL A 6 7.36 -14.92 -16.38
N VAL A 7 8.59 -15.47 -16.37
CA VAL A 7 9.75 -14.82 -15.72
C VAL A 7 10.11 -13.51 -16.40
N GLU A 8 10.02 -13.43 -17.74
CA GLU A 8 10.19 -12.18 -18.48
C GLU A 8 9.13 -11.13 -18.12
N THR A 9 7.88 -11.55 -17.91
CA THR A 9 6.77 -10.65 -17.56
C THR A 9 6.93 -10.07 -16.16
N VAL A 10 7.25 -10.91 -15.15
CA VAL A 10 7.49 -10.43 -13.77
C VAL A 10 8.73 -9.52 -13.72
N THR A 11 9.77 -9.85 -14.47
CA THR A 11 10.99 -9.01 -14.55
C THR A 11 10.68 -7.65 -15.17
N ALA A 12 9.84 -7.60 -16.22
CA ALA A 12 9.39 -6.35 -16.82
C ALA A 12 8.55 -5.52 -15.84
N GLN A 13 7.61 -6.14 -15.12
CA GLN A 13 6.80 -5.45 -14.11
C GLN A 13 7.67 -4.89 -12.97
N ILE A 14 8.64 -5.66 -12.48
CA ILE A 14 9.61 -5.17 -11.47
C ILE A 14 10.40 -3.98 -12.02
N ALA A 15 10.81 -4.01 -13.28
CA ALA A 15 11.55 -2.91 -13.91
C ALA A 15 10.69 -1.64 -14.04
N ASP A 16 9.42 -1.78 -14.43
CA ASP A 16 8.47 -0.65 -14.51
C ASP A 16 8.26 -0.01 -13.13
N GLU A 17 8.04 -0.84 -12.10
CA GLU A 17 7.88 -0.34 -10.73
C GLU A 17 9.19 0.23 -10.16
N GLN A 18 10.35 -0.28 -10.59
CA GLN A 18 11.65 0.27 -10.24
C GLN A 18 11.85 1.65 -10.85
N ALA A 19 11.50 1.85 -12.12
CA ALA A 19 11.57 3.16 -12.77
C ALA A 19 10.69 4.17 -12.03
N ARG A 20 9.48 3.75 -11.64
CA ARG A 20 8.59 4.59 -10.82
C ARG A 20 9.20 4.92 -9.45
N LEU A 21 9.81 3.95 -8.78
CA LEU A 21 10.51 4.16 -7.51
C LEU A 21 11.65 5.17 -7.64
N ASP A 22 12.44 5.07 -8.70
CA ASP A 22 13.59 5.95 -8.95
C ASP A 22 13.13 7.40 -9.18
N ASP A 23 12.03 7.62 -9.90
CA ASP A 23 11.43 8.94 -10.11
C ASP A 23 10.97 9.57 -8.77
N LEU A 24 10.22 8.81 -7.98
CA LEU A 24 9.71 9.26 -6.68
C LEU A 24 10.84 9.56 -5.70
N LEU A 25 11.86 8.70 -5.67
CA LEU A 25 13.03 8.91 -4.82
C LEU A 25 13.85 10.12 -5.26
N THR A 26 13.97 10.38 -6.56
CA THR A 26 14.61 11.60 -7.08
C THR A 26 13.89 12.85 -6.57
N MET A 27 12.56 12.84 -6.55
CA MET A 27 11.76 13.93 -5.99
C MET A 27 11.97 14.08 -4.48
N VAL A 28 11.96 12.98 -3.73
CA VAL A 28 12.25 12.98 -2.29
C VAL A 28 13.64 13.55 -2.00
N ASP A 29 14.65 13.13 -2.74
CA ASP A 29 16.02 13.63 -2.61
C ASP A 29 16.10 15.14 -2.89
N ALA A 30 15.39 15.63 -3.91
CA ALA A 30 15.30 17.05 -4.22
C ALA A 30 14.59 17.86 -3.12
N VAL A 31 13.51 17.34 -2.55
CA VAL A 31 12.80 17.98 -1.41
C VAL A 31 13.70 18.01 -0.18
N ARG A 32 14.32 16.87 0.18
CA ARG A 32 15.26 16.78 1.31
C ARG A 32 16.40 17.79 1.16
N HIS A 33 17.02 17.86 -0.02
CA HIS A 33 18.09 18.81 -0.28
C HIS A 33 17.67 20.27 -0.08
N ARG A 34 16.45 20.64 -0.50
CA ARG A 34 15.89 21.98 -0.27
C ARG A 34 15.66 22.26 1.22
N LEU A 35 15.09 21.30 1.94
CA LEU A 35 14.85 21.41 3.38
C LEU A 35 16.16 21.54 4.17
N GLU A 36 17.18 20.73 3.85
CA GLU A 36 18.51 20.81 4.47
C GLU A 36 19.18 22.17 4.22
N THR A 37 19.07 22.68 2.99
CA THR A 37 19.62 23.98 2.62
C THR A 37 18.92 25.09 3.42
N ARG A 38 17.60 25.04 3.56
CA ARG A 38 16.83 25.98 4.36
C ARG A 38 17.20 25.88 5.84
N ALA A 39 17.30 24.68 6.39
CA ALA A 39 17.68 24.44 7.79
C ALA A 39 19.07 25.02 8.09
N ARG A 40 20.06 24.79 7.21
CA ARG A 40 21.39 25.39 7.35
C ARG A 40 21.36 26.91 7.29
N ALA A 41 20.50 27.49 6.44
CA ALA A 41 20.34 28.94 6.36
C ALA A 41 19.74 29.53 7.65
N VAL A 42 18.70 28.90 8.20
CA VAL A 42 18.06 29.30 9.47
C VAL A 42 19.02 29.18 10.65
N GLN A 43 19.80 28.10 10.72
CA GLN A 43 20.82 27.91 11.77
C GLN A 43 21.95 28.96 11.72
N ARG A 44 22.35 29.40 10.51
CA ARG A 44 23.37 30.45 10.33
C ARG A 44 22.82 31.85 10.60
N HIS A 45 21.50 32.03 10.53
CA HIS A 45 20.87 33.30 10.81
C HIS A 45 20.96 33.60 12.32
N ARG A 46 21.77 34.60 12.68
CA ARG A 46 21.79 35.13 14.05
C ARG A 46 20.50 35.95 14.24
N ALA A 47 19.50 35.35 14.87
CA ALA A 47 18.38 36.12 15.39
C ALA A 47 18.90 37.13 16.43
N ASP A 48 18.38 38.35 16.35
CA ASP A 48 18.72 39.41 17.30
C ASP A 48 18.26 38.99 18.70
N VAL A 49 19.20 38.91 19.65
CA VAL A 49 18.92 38.47 21.03
C VAL A 49 18.00 39.45 21.75
N ASP A 50 18.00 40.71 21.30
CA ASP A 50 17.17 41.77 21.87
C ASP A 50 15.72 41.73 21.35
N GLN A 51 15.40 40.83 20.41
CA GLN A 51 14.05 40.62 19.87
C GLN A 51 13.54 39.21 20.17
N PRO A 52 12.81 39.00 21.30
CA PRO A 52 12.34 37.67 21.70
C PRO A 52 11.41 37.00 20.68
N GLN A 53 10.69 37.78 19.87
CA GLN A 53 9.85 37.26 18.78
C GLN A 53 10.69 36.60 17.67
N ALA A 54 11.83 37.20 17.29
CA ALA A 54 12.70 36.66 16.26
C ALA A 54 13.35 35.32 16.67
N LEU A 55 13.63 35.14 17.97
CA LEU A 55 14.10 33.87 18.52
C LEU A 55 13.03 32.79 18.43
N LEU A 56 11.79 33.11 18.84
CA LEU A 56 10.66 32.18 18.77
C LEU A 56 10.33 31.74 17.33
N GLU A 57 10.32 32.68 16.39
CA GLU A 57 10.09 32.39 14.97
C GLU A 57 11.16 31.45 14.40
N ARG A 58 12.44 31.72 14.70
CA ARG A 58 13.56 30.86 14.29
C ARG A 58 13.43 29.46 14.89
N ASP A 59 13.11 29.36 16.18
CA ASP A 59 13.02 28.08 16.87
C ASP A 59 11.82 27.26 16.33
N ARG A 60 10.68 27.93 16.05
CA ARG A 60 9.52 27.31 15.39
C ARG A 60 9.87 26.80 14.00
N GLU A 61 10.52 27.62 13.18
CA GLU A 61 10.92 27.22 11.83
C GLU A 61 11.94 26.07 11.86
N THR A 62 12.90 26.10 12.78
CA THR A 62 13.88 25.02 12.95
C THR A 62 13.16 23.72 13.28
N TYR A 63 12.22 23.75 14.22
CA TYR A 63 11.42 22.59 14.60
C TYR A 63 10.58 22.05 13.44
N GLU A 64 9.91 22.93 12.67
CA GLU A 64 9.13 22.53 11.49
C GLU A 64 10.01 21.88 10.40
N LEU A 65 11.21 22.41 10.17
CA LEU A 65 12.17 21.85 9.21
C LEU A 65 12.71 20.49 9.67
N GLU A 66 13.04 20.35 10.96
CA GLU A 66 13.51 19.09 11.54
C GLU A 66 12.45 17.99 11.48
N GLN A 67 11.19 18.32 11.75
CA GLN A 67 10.08 17.38 11.59
C GLN A 67 9.95 16.91 10.14
N ARG A 68 9.92 17.83 9.17
CA ARG A 68 9.83 17.48 7.75
C ARG A 68 11.02 16.66 7.28
N LEU A 69 12.24 17.01 7.70
CA LEU A 69 13.43 16.23 7.35
C LEU A 69 13.36 14.81 7.90
N THR A 70 12.85 14.64 9.12
CA THR A 70 12.65 13.32 9.73
C THR A 70 11.63 12.50 8.94
N GLU A 71 10.49 13.11 8.58
CA GLU A 71 9.44 12.49 7.77
C GLU A 71 9.96 12.00 6.41
N TYR A 72 10.61 12.86 5.62
CA TYR A 72 11.15 12.50 4.31
C TYR A 72 12.30 11.48 4.42
N SER A 73 13.11 11.52 5.48
CA SER A 73 14.19 10.54 5.69
C SER A 73 13.65 9.16 6.06
N ALA A 74 12.60 9.10 6.89
CA ALA A 74 11.93 7.85 7.25
C ALA A 74 11.18 7.22 6.05
N ALA A 75 10.71 8.05 5.13
CA ALA A 75 10.04 7.62 3.91
C ALA A 75 10.99 7.01 2.87
N GLU A 76 12.32 7.21 2.96
CA GLU A 76 13.28 6.64 1.98
C GLU A 76 13.24 5.10 1.97
N ILE A 77 12.96 4.49 3.12
CA ILE A 77 12.77 3.04 3.23
C ILE A 77 11.29 2.73 3.11
N GLY A 78 10.91 1.98 2.08
CA GLY A 78 9.51 1.60 1.86
C GLY A 78 8.64 2.79 1.48
N LEU A 79 9.17 3.70 0.65
CA LEU A 79 8.49 4.92 0.20
C LEU A 79 7.08 4.64 -0.29
N PHE A 80 6.93 3.63 -1.13
CA PHE A 80 5.64 3.09 -1.55
C PHE A 80 5.66 1.57 -1.58
N PHE A 81 4.47 0.99 -1.44
CA PHE A 81 4.27 -0.44 -1.23
C PHE A 81 3.06 -0.99 -1.98
N GLY A 82 2.28 -0.12 -2.62
CA GLY A 82 1.05 -0.49 -3.27
C GLY A 82 0.70 0.37 -4.46
N ARG A 83 -0.13 -0.18 -5.34
CA ARG A 83 -0.80 0.51 -6.43
C ARG A 83 -2.22 -0.02 -6.55
N ILE A 84 -3.18 0.85 -6.82
CA ILE A 84 -4.52 0.47 -7.29
C ILE A 84 -4.79 1.13 -8.64
N ASP A 85 -5.44 0.38 -9.52
CA ASP A 85 -6.07 0.91 -10.72
C ASP A 85 -7.58 0.92 -10.41
N VAL A 86 -8.16 2.12 -10.25
CA VAL A 86 -9.50 2.34 -9.67
C VAL A 86 -10.33 3.27 -10.54
N GLU A 87 -11.63 3.01 -10.64
CA GLU A 87 -12.57 3.85 -11.40
C GLU A 87 -12.57 5.29 -10.87
N ASP A 88 -12.42 6.25 -11.78
CA ASP A 88 -12.49 7.68 -11.52
C ASP A 88 -13.02 8.42 -12.76
N ASP A 89 -14.01 9.30 -12.54
CA ASP A 89 -14.60 10.11 -13.60
C ASP A 89 -13.63 11.20 -14.10
N ASP A 90 -12.64 11.59 -13.28
CA ASP A 90 -11.63 12.60 -13.61
C ASP A 90 -10.22 12.10 -13.21
N PRO A 91 -9.63 11.15 -13.97
CA PRO A 91 -8.38 10.51 -13.58
C PRO A 91 -7.18 11.46 -13.67
N GLU A 92 -6.49 11.67 -12.56
CA GLU A 92 -5.21 12.39 -12.57
C GLU A 92 -4.10 11.60 -13.30
N ASN A 93 -4.11 10.27 -13.17
CA ASN A 93 -3.13 9.35 -13.73
C ASN A 93 -3.83 8.24 -14.54
N PRO A 94 -4.35 8.54 -15.74
CA PRO A 94 -5.13 7.59 -16.52
C PRO A 94 -4.33 6.35 -16.90
N VAL A 95 -4.95 5.17 -16.75
CA VAL A 95 -4.38 3.90 -17.21
C VAL A 95 -4.58 3.79 -18.73
N PRO A 96 -3.51 3.60 -19.54
CA PRO A 96 -3.66 3.40 -20.97
C PRO A 96 -4.26 2.02 -21.26
N ASP A 97 -5.45 2.02 -21.86
CA ASP A 97 -6.15 0.89 -22.49
C ASP A 97 -6.88 -0.09 -21.54
N ASP A 98 -8.19 -0.25 -21.78
CA ASP A 98 -9.06 -1.19 -21.09
C ASP A 98 -8.60 -2.62 -21.41
N GLY A 99 -8.23 -3.39 -20.39
CA GLY A 99 -8.09 -4.84 -20.51
C GLY A 99 -9.40 -5.46 -21.05
N PRO A 100 -9.42 -6.76 -21.41
CA PRO A 100 -10.53 -7.40 -22.16
C PRO A 100 -11.89 -7.52 -21.43
N GLY A 101 -12.18 -6.68 -20.44
CA GLY A 101 -13.49 -6.40 -19.88
C GLY A 101 -13.90 -4.95 -20.20
N GLY A 102 -14.38 -4.73 -21.42
CA GLY A 102 -14.77 -3.41 -21.92
C GLY A 102 -16.11 -2.90 -21.39
N ASP A 103 -16.13 -2.43 -20.14
CA ASP A 103 -17.27 -1.66 -19.61
C ASP A 103 -17.13 -0.15 -19.82
N GLY A 104 -16.01 0.32 -20.40
CA GLY A 104 -15.78 1.74 -20.72
C GLY A 104 -15.53 2.63 -19.49
N ALA A 105 -15.19 2.02 -18.35
CA ALA A 105 -14.87 2.72 -17.12
C ALA A 105 -13.45 3.31 -17.19
N VAL A 106 -13.33 4.61 -16.90
CA VAL A 106 -12.04 5.31 -16.89
C VAL A 106 -11.34 5.01 -15.58
N LEU A 107 -10.09 4.51 -15.65
CA LEU A 107 -9.30 4.14 -14.47
C LEU A 107 -8.20 5.16 -14.16
N ASP A 108 -8.09 5.52 -12.89
CA ASP A 108 -7.00 6.27 -12.30
C ASP A 108 -6.01 5.33 -11.60
N ARG A 109 -4.72 5.47 -11.93
CA ARG A 109 -3.63 4.73 -11.30
C ARG A 109 -3.12 5.48 -10.08
N ARG A 110 -3.41 4.94 -8.90
CA ARG A 110 -2.99 5.53 -7.62
C ARG A 110 -1.90 4.68 -7.00
N TYR A 111 -0.73 5.26 -6.79
CA TYR A 111 0.33 4.67 -5.96
C TYR A 111 0.11 5.02 -4.49
N ILE A 112 0.32 4.06 -3.59
CA ILE A 112 0.11 4.21 -2.15
C ILE A 112 1.43 4.06 -1.41
N GLY A 113 1.74 5.05 -0.58
CA GLY A 113 2.99 5.12 0.16
C GLY A 113 2.90 5.82 1.50
N ARG A 114 4.06 6.04 2.11
CA ARG A 114 4.19 6.60 3.46
C ARG A 114 3.92 8.09 3.55
N ILE A 115 4.17 8.80 2.45
CA ILE A 115 4.01 10.25 2.34
C ILE A 115 3.28 10.59 1.04
N GLY A 116 2.63 11.76 1.02
CA GLY A 116 2.06 12.32 -0.20
C GLY A 116 3.14 13.00 -1.05
N LEU A 117 3.18 12.71 -2.35
CA LEU A 117 4.02 13.40 -3.33
C LEU A 117 3.16 13.86 -4.49
N HIS A 118 3.41 15.09 -4.93
CA HIS A 118 2.71 15.74 -6.03
C HIS A 118 3.71 16.25 -7.06
N THR A 119 3.26 16.46 -8.29
CA THR A 119 4.05 17.19 -9.29
C THR A 119 4.33 18.61 -8.78
N PRO A 120 5.49 19.18 -9.14
CA PRO A 120 5.85 20.54 -8.71
C PRO A 120 5.21 21.64 -9.59
N ASP A 121 4.40 21.26 -10.58
CA ASP A 121 3.66 22.17 -11.45
C ASP A 121 2.37 22.67 -10.78
N ASP A 122 1.70 23.63 -11.43
CA ASP A 122 0.46 24.22 -10.92
C ASP A 122 -0.71 23.23 -10.90
N GLU A 123 -0.60 22.10 -11.63
CA GLU A 123 -1.61 21.04 -11.66
C GLU A 123 -1.58 20.19 -10.38
N MET A 124 -0.46 20.15 -9.66
CA MET A 124 -0.28 19.42 -8.38
C MET A 124 -0.78 17.97 -8.40
N ARG A 125 -0.66 17.30 -9.55
CA ARG A 125 -1.06 15.91 -9.73
C ARG A 125 -0.39 15.00 -8.70
N THR A 126 -1.18 14.12 -8.11
CA THR A 126 -0.75 13.14 -7.12
C THR A 126 0.11 12.07 -7.77
N LEU A 127 1.39 12.02 -7.39
CA LEU A 127 2.36 11.02 -7.83
C LEU A 127 2.42 9.82 -6.88
N LEU A 128 2.27 10.10 -5.59
CA LEU A 128 2.21 9.12 -4.52
C LEU A 128 1.18 9.59 -3.49
N MET A 129 0.23 8.72 -3.18
CA MET A 129 -0.80 8.99 -2.19
C MET A 129 -0.32 8.55 -0.81
N ASP A 130 -0.47 9.41 0.19
CA ASP A 130 -0.32 9.01 1.58
C ASP A 130 -1.37 7.94 1.89
N TRP A 131 -0.94 6.81 2.44
CA TRP A 131 -1.79 5.70 2.82
C TRP A 131 -2.91 6.06 3.81
N ARG A 132 -2.76 7.17 4.53
CA ARG A 132 -3.75 7.72 5.45
C ARG A 132 -4.86 8.51 4.74
N ALA A 133 -4.64 8.91 3.49
CA ALA A 133 -5.59 9.69 2.73
C ALA A 133 -6.89 8.91 2.53
N PRO A 134 -8.06 9.57 2.57
CA PRO A 134 -9.33 8.89 2.32
C PRO A 134 -9.37 8.10 1.01
N MET A 135 -8.74 8.65 -0.02
CA MET A 135 -8.67 8.06 -1.37
C MET A 135 -7.78 6.82 -1.46
N ALA A 136 -6.93 6.54 -0.46
CA ALA A 136 -6.11 5.32 -0.38
C ALA A 136 -6.86 4.15 0.27
N ARG A 137 -8.04 4.40 0.85
CA ARG A 137 -8.86 3.40 1.56
C ARG A 137 -9.14 2.14 0.75
N PRO A 138 -9.50 2.23 -0.55
CA PRO A 138 -9.82 1.03 -1.33
C PRO A 138 -8.67 0.03 -1.40
N PHE A 139 -7.40 0.49 -1.34
CA PHE A 139 -6.25 -0.42 -1.30
C PHE A 139 -6.35 -1.44 -0.14
N TYR A 140 -6.87 -1.03 1.01
CA TYR A 140 -6.98 -1.88 2.20
C TYR A 140 -8.32 -2.60 2.33
N LEU A 141 -9.39 -2.01 1.81
CA LEU A 141 -10.75 -2.47 2.10
C LEU A 141 -11.45 -3.15 0.94
N ALA A 142 -10.99 -2.89 -0.29
CA ALA A 142 -11.57 -3.52 -1.47
C ALA A 142 -11.35 -5.04 -1.40
N THR A 143 -12.42 -5.77 -1.66
CA THR A 143 -12.43 -7.23 -1.80
C THR A 143 -13.06 -7.60 -3.13
N THR A 144 -12.95 -8.86 -3.56
CA THR A 144 -13.59 -9.30 -4.81
C THR A 144 -15.12 -9.23 -4.76
N LEU A 145 -15.72 -9.21 -3.57
CA LEU A 145 -17.17 -9.00 -3.38
C LEU A 145 -17.55 -7.52 -3.31
N HIS A 146 -16.69 -6.69 -2.72
CA HIS A 146 -16.86 -5.25 -2.60
C HIS A 146 -15.62 -4.54 -3.14
N PRO A 147 -15.46 -4.46 -4.49
CA PRO A 147 -14.22 -3.95 -5.08
C PRO A 147 -14.01 -2.45 -4.91
N GLU A 148 -15.05 -1.69 -4.50
CA GLU A 148 -14.96 -0.23 -4.32
C GLU A 148 -14.37 0.49 -5.57
N GLY A 149 -14.72 0.01 -6.76
CA GLY A 149 -14.22 0.51 -8.05
C GLY A 149 -12.80 0.08 -8.39
N VAL A 150 -12.13 -0.71 -7.55
CA VAL A 150 -10.77 -1.21 -7.82
C VAL A 150 -10.82 -2.38 -8.78
N HIS A 151 -10.05 -2.29 -9.86
CA HIS A 151 -9.87 -3.37 -10.83
C HIS A 151 -8.66 -4.21 -10.50
N VAL A 152 -7.52 -3.56 -10.24
CA VAL A 152 -6.25 -4.21 -9.93
C VAL A 152 -5.66 -3.58 -8.69
N ARG A 153 -5.26 -4.43 -7.74
CA ARG A 153 -4.42 -4.07 -6.59
C ARG A 153 -3.07 -4.76 -6.77
N ARG A 154 -1.99 -3.97 -6.82
CA ARG A 154 -0.61 -4.47 -6.86
C ARG A 154 0.06 -4.21 -5.52
N HIS A 155 0.62 -5.25 -4.94
CA HIS A 155 1.53 -5.17 -3.80
C HIS A 155 2.97 -5.12 -4.29
N ILE A 156 3.77 -4.22 -3.74
CA ILE A 156 5.15 -3.96 -4.19
C ILE A 156 6.08 -4.08 -2.99
N ARG A 157 7.03 -5.02 -3.07
CA ARG A 157 8.03 -5.21 -2.02
C ARG A 157 9.31 -4.50 -2.39
N THR A 158 9.73 -3.58 -1.52
CA THR A 158 11.02 -2.88 -1.67
C THR A 158 12.01 -3.29 -0.59
N ARG A 159 13.29 -3.28 -0.94
CA ARG A 159 14.42 -3.38 -0.01
C ARG A 159 15.31 -2.17 -0.21
N GLY A 160 15.16 -1.19 0.66
CA GLY A 160 15.76 0.13 0.44
C GLY A 160 15.23 0.74 -0.85
N ARG A 161 16.12 1.11 -1.76
CA ARG A 161 15.79 1.77 -3.04
C ARG A 161 15.57 0.79 -4.21
N ARG A 162 15.36 -0.49 -3.93
CA ARG A 162 15.15 -1.53 -4.96
C ARG A 162 13.81 -2.23 -4.78
N VAL A 163 13.06 -2.36 -5.86
CA VAL A 163 11.92 -3.27 -5.97
C VAL A 163 12.45 -4.70 -6.05
N THR A 164 11.88 -5.57 -5.24
CA THR A 164 12.30 -6.97 -5.10
C THR A 164 11.23 -7.95 -5.53
N ASP A 165 9.96 -7.56 -5.46
CA ASP A 165 8.83 -8.41 -5.77
C ASP A 165 7.59 -7.55 -6.06
N VAL A 166 6.72 -8.07 -6.92
CA VAL A 166 5.44 -7.45 -7.29
C VAL A 166 4.37 -8.54 -7.36
N ALA A 167 3.17 -8.25 -6.88
CA ALA A 167 2.07 -9.21 -6.84
C ALA A 167 0.75 -8.52 -7.17
N ASP A 168 0.09 -8.97 -8.24
CA ASP A 168 -1.18 -8.43 -8.73
C ASP A 168 -2.38 -9.26 -8.25
N GLU A 169 -3.37 -8.55 -7.74
CA GLU A 169 -4.68 -9.07 -7.34
C GLU A 169 -5.76 -8.34 -8.15
N ARG A 170 -6.55 -9.09 -8.93
CA ARG A 170 -7.69 -8.53 -9.66
C ARG A 170 -8.94 -8.63 -8.79
N LEU A 171 -9.61 -7.50 -8.60
CA LEU A 171 -10.80 -7.38 -7.75
C LEU A 171 -12.09 -7.23 -8.57
N SER A 172 -11.99 -6.80 -9.83
CA SER A 172 -13.11 -6.64 -10.76
C SER A 172 -12.77 -7.22 -12.15
N GLY A 173 -13.79 -7.68 -12.90
CA GLY A 173 -13.67 -8.24 -14.25
C GLY A 173 -13.97 -9.74 -14.34
N ASP A 174 -14.45 -10.20 -15.50
CA ASP A 174 -14.77 -11.62 -15.75
C ASP A 174 -13.49 -12.48 -15.58
N ALA A 175 -13.62 -13.57 -14.83
CA ALA A 175 -12.50 -14.27 -14.20
C ALA A 175 -11.69 -15.15 -15.18
N ASP A 176 -11.00 -14.55 -16.15
CA ASP A 176 -9.94 -15.20 -16.93
C ASP A 176 -8.56 -14.85 -16.35
N TYR A 177 -8.18 -15.57 -15.30
CA TYR A 177 -6.82 -15.53 -14.75
C TYR A 177 -5.87 -16.41 -15.58
N THR A 178 -4.91 -15.80 -16.27
CA THR A 178 -3.61 -16.41 -16.57
C THR A 178 -2.66 -16.14 -15.41
N ALA A 179 -2.84 -16.86 -14.30
CA ALA A 179 -1.87 -16.86 -13.21
C ALA A 179 -0.58 -17.54 -13.70
N GLY A 180 0.44 -16.74 -14.00
CA GLY A 180 1.81 -17.21 -14.12
C GLY A 180 2.24 -17.79 -12.78
N ALA A 181 2.28 -19.12 -12.71
CA ALA A 181 2.64 -19.83 -11.51
C ALA A 181 4.10 -19.57 -11.13
N ASP A 182 4.27 -19.31 -9.84
CA ASP A 182 5.44 -19.59 -8.99
C ASP A 182 6.43 -18.43 -8.74
N GLY A 183 6.37 -17.94 -7.49
CA GLY A 183 7.23 -16.91 -6.94
C GLY A 183 7.10 -16.83 -5.42
N GLY A 184 7.85 -17.68 -4.72
CA GLY A 184 8.25 -17.48 -3.31
C GLY A 184 7.21 -17.78 -2.23
N GLU A 185 7.57 -18.71 -1.34
CA GLU A 185 6.81 -19.05 -0.13
C GLU A 185 6.36 -17.78 0.64
N GLY A 186 5.05 -17.51 0.64
CA GLY A 186 4.42 -16.60 1.59
C GLY A 186 3.72 -15.34 1.06
N SER A 187 3.35 -15.23 -0.23
CA SER A 187 2.57 -14.08 -0.71
C SER A 187 1.05 -14.34 -0.71
N VAL A 188 0.26 -13.32 -0.38
CA VAL A 188 -1.22 -13.30 -0.47
C VAL A 188 -1.71 -13.61 -1.89
N ALA A 189 -0.85 -13.46 -2.91
CA ALA A 189 -1.10 -13.87 -4.29
C ALA A 189 -1.26 -15.39 -4.49
N GLN A 190 -0.74 -16.21 -3.55
CA GLN A 190 -0.88 -17.66 -3.62
C GLN A 190 -2.33 -18.11 -3.36
N GLU A 191 -3.15 -17.28 -2.70
CA GLU A 191 -4.55 -17.58 -2.43
C GLU A 191 -5.40 -17.46 -3.71
N GLY A 192 -5.19 -16.44 -4.55
CA GLY A 192 -5.86 -16.29 -5.85
C GLY A 192 -5.50 -17.38 -6.86
N ALA A 193 -4.21 -17.75 -6.95
CA ALA A 193 -3.75 -18.82 -7.84
C ALA A 193 -4.15 -20.23 -7.38
N LEU A 194 -4.19 -20.47 -6.06
CA LEU A 194 -4.68 -21.72 -5.48
C LEU A 194 -6.20 -21.87 -5.62
N LEU A 195 -6.96 -20.79 -5.41
CA LEU A 195 -8.41 -20.75 -5.65
C LEU A 195 -8.75 -21.04 -7.12
N TYR A 196 -7.96 -20.53 -8.08
CA TYR A 196 -8.09 -20.86 -9.50
C TYR A 196 -7.75 -22.33 -9.81
N ALA A 197 -6.64 -22.86 -9.27
CA ALA A 197 -6.25 -24.25 -9.47
C ALA A 197 -7.28 -25.24 -8.88
N VAL A 198 -7.96 -24.85 -7.80
CA VAL A 198 -9.07 -25.62 -7.20
C VAL A 198 -10.35 -25.48 -8.03
N ASN A 199 -10.70 -24.28 -8.51
CA ASN A 199 -11.90 -24.04 -9.32
C ASN A 199 -11.83 -24.69 -10.72
N ARG A 200 -10.64 -24.76 -11.34
CA ARG A 200 -10.47 -25.35 -12.69
C ARG A 200 -10.78 -26.85 -12.72
N ALA A 201 -10.81 -27.52 -11.58
CA ALA A 201 -10.95 -28.98 -11.54
C ALA A 201 -12.37 -29.51 -11.26
N ARG A 202 -13.36 -28.74 -10.73
CA ARG A 202 -14.61 -29.37 -10.22
C ARG A 202 -15.89 -28.51 -10.26
N SER A 203 -17.02 -29.22 -10.39
CA SER A 203 -18.44 -28.81 -10.55
C SER A 203 -18.93 -27.55 -9.80
N ARG A 204 -20.01 -26.94 -10.33
CA ARG A 204 -20.80 -25.80 -9.80
C ARG A 204 -20.95 -25.69 -8.27
N HIS A 205 -20.92 -26.79 -7.52
CA HIS A 205 -21.04 -26.77 -6.06
C HIS A 205 -19.77 -26.29 -5.32
N MET A 206 -18.58 -26.28 -5.95
CA MET A 206 -17.36 -25.77 -5.31
C MET A 206 -17.22 -24.25 -5.42
N SER A 207 -17.70 -23.64 -6.51
CA SER A 207 -17.70 -22.18 -6.67
C SER A 207 -18.54 -21.51 -5.59
N ASP A 208 -19.72 -22.06 -5.29
CA ASP A 208 -20.61 -21.58 -4.21
C ASP A 208 -19.92 -21.58 -2.83
N ILE A 209 -19.01 -22.53 -2.57
CA ILE A 209 -18.27 -22.62 -1.29
C ILE A 209 -17.19 -21.54 -1.21
N VAL A 210 -16.47 -21.30 -2.30
CA VAL A 210 -15.43 -20.26 -2.36
C VAL A 210 -16.05 -18.88 -2.16
N ASP A 211 -17.15 -18.59 -2.86
CA ASP A 211 -17.86 -17.31 -2.75
C ASP A 211 -18.40 -17.12 -1.32
N THR A 212 -18.90 -18.20 -0.70
CA THR A 212 -19.33 -18.17 0.71
C THR A 212 -18.16 -17.92 1.67
N ILE A 213 -16.98 -18.51 1.43
CA ILE A 213 -15.78 -18.28 2.24
C ILE A 213 -15.34 -16.82 2.13
N VAL A 214 -15.28 -16.25 0.92
CA VAL A 214 -14.89 -14.85 0.71
C VAL A 214 -15.89 -13.90 1.39
N ALA A 215 -17.19 -14.20 1.31
CA ALA A 215 -18.22 -13.41 2.00
C ALA A 215 -18.07 -13.45 3.51
N GLU A 216 -17.78 -14.62 4.06
CA GLU A 216 -17.55 -14.78 5.50
C GLU A 216 -16.26 -14.06 5.95
N GLN A 217 -15.20 -14.11 5.15
CA GLN A 217 -13.97 -13.38 5.39
C GLN A 217 -14.19 -11.86 5.37
N ASP A 218 -14.90 -11.32 4.38
CA ASP A 218 -15.23 -9.89 4.28
C ASP A 218 -16.06 -9.42 5.48
N ARG A 219 -17.02 -10.24 5.93
CA ARG A 219 -17.81 -9.99 7.15
C ARG A 219 -16.92 -9.86 8.38
N ILE A 220 -15.95 -10.75 8.55
CA ILE A 220 -14.99 -10.71 9.67
C ILE A 220 -14.10 -9.46 9.56
N ILE A 221 -13.65 -9.08 8.36
CA ILE A 221 -12.82 -7.88 8.17
C ILE A 221 -13.58 -6.62 8.58
N ARG A 222 -14.85 -6.49 8.18
CA ARG A 222 -15.68 -5.28 8.37
C ARG A 222 -16.50 -5.28 9.67
N GLU A 223 -16.39 -6.31 10.51
CA GLU A 223 -17.15 -6.41 11.76
C GLU A 223 -16.84 -5.23 12.71
N GLU A 224 -17.85 -4.41 13.03
CA GLU A 224 -17.75 -3.21 13.87
C GLU A 224 -17.48 -3.50 15.36
N HIS A 225 -17.52 -4.77 15.77
CA HIS A 225 -17.43 -5.18 17.17
C HIS A 225 -16.14 -4.69 17.84
N ARG A 226 -16.29 -3.83 18.85
CA ARG A 226 -15.19 -3.30 19.68
C ARG A 226 -14.94 -4.23 20.87
N GLY A 227 -14.32 -5.37 20.60
CA GLY A 227 -14.06 -6.40 21.61
C GLY A 227 -13.04 -7.42 21.15
N VAL A 228 -13.07 -8.60 21.76
CA VAL A 228 -12.20 -9.71 21.35
C VAL A 228 -12.86 -10.44 20.18
N THR A 229 -12.23 -10.38 19.00
CA THR A 229 -12.63 -11.20 17.83
C THR A 229 -11.74 -12.44 17.77
N VAL A 230 -12.33 -13.63 17.67
CA VAL A 230 -11.61 -14.90 17.46
C VAL A 230 -11.90 -15.40 16.05
N VAL A 231 -10.87 -15.49 15.22
CA VAL A 231 -10.98 -16.00 13.84
C VAL A 231 -10.54 -17.47 13.82
N GLN A 232 -11.51 -18.38 13.66
CA GLN A 232 -11.27 -19.82 13.58
C GLN A 232 -11.67 -20.37 12.21
N GLY A 233 -10.87 -21.28 11.66
CA GLY A 233 -11.09 -21.83 10.32
C GLY A 233 -10.07 -22.93 9.99
N GLY A 234 -10.33 -23.73 8.95
CA GLY A 234 -9.46 -24.83 8.52
C GLY A 234 -8.11 -24.38 7.94
N PRO A 235 -7.11 -25.25 7.81
CA PRO A 235 -5.86 -24.93 7.11
C PRO A 235 -6.14 -24.34 5.72
N GLY A 236 -5.44 -23.28 5.34
CA GLY A 236 -5.59 -22.66 4.02
C GLY A 236 -6.80 -21.76 3.81
N THR A 237 -7.60 -21.44 4.84
CA THR A 237 -8.77 -20.55 4.72
C THR A 237 -8.44 -19.05 4.93
N GLY A 238 -7.24 -18.60 4.60
CA GLY A 238 -6.88 -17.17 4.63
C GLY A 238 -6.87 -16.46 5.99
N LYS A 239 -6.94 -17.17 7.12
CA LYS A 239 -7.07 -16.54 8.46
C LYS A 239 -6.05 -15.43 8.75
N THR A 240 -4.80 -15.65 8.36
CA THR A 240 -3.73 -14.66 8.55
C THR A 240 -4.01 -13.42 7.71
N ALA A 241 -4.39 -13.59 6.44
CA ALA A 241 -4.75 -12.49 5.55
C ALA A 241 -5.99 -11.74 6.07
N VAL A 242 -7.02 -12.46 6.53
CA VAL A 242 -8.22 -11.88 7.16
C VAL A 242 -7.87 -11.05 8.38
N ALA A 243 -7.01 -11.57 9.27
CA ALA A 243 -6.58 -10.85 10.47
C ALA A 243 -5.79 -9.58 10.11
N LEU A 244 -4.95 -9.65 9.09
CA LEU A 244 -4.19 -8.49 8.60
C LEU A 244 -5.09 -7.43 7.97
N HIS A 245 -6.00 -7.83 7.08
CA HIS A 245 -6.98 -6.92 6.49
C HIS A 245 -7.87 -6.29 7.56
N ARG A 246 -8.32 -7.06 8.56
CA ARG A 246 -9.05 -6.51 9.70
C ARG A 246 -8.21 -5.49 10.48
N THR A 247 -6.94 -5.78 10.71
CA THR A 247 -6.02 -4.84 11.38
C THR A 247 -5.86 -3.55 10.57
N ALA A 248 -5.69 -3.66 9.25
CA ALA A 248 -5.65 -2.51 8.34
C ALA A 248 -6.95 -1.69 8.41
N TYR A 249 -8.11 -2.38 8.35
CA TYR A 249 -9.42 -1.77 8.45
C TYR A 249 -9.59 -1.00 9.76
N LEU A 250 -9.19 -1.58 10.90
CA LEU A 250 -9.27 -0.93 12.20
C LEU A 250 -8.31 0.26 12.31
N LEU A 251 -7.07 0.11 11.84
CA LEU A 251 -6.07 1.18 11.80
C LEU A 251 -6.52 2.37 10.96
N TYR A 252 -7.19 2.11 9.84
CA TYR A 252 -7.77 3.14 9.01
C TYR A 252 -9.00 3.78 9.65
N THR A 253 -9.99 2.96 10.05
CA THR A 253 -11.29 3.40 10.58
C THR A 253 -11.15 4.13 11.92
N TRP A 254 -10.25 3.68 12.79
CA TRP A 254 -10.05 4.21 14.15
C TRP A 254 -8.69 4.89 14.33
N ARG A 255 -8.12 5.46 13.25
CA ARG A 255 -6.77 6.05 13.23
C ARG A 255 -6.48 7.03 14.37
N GLU A 256 -7.44 7.90 14.71
CA GLU A 256 -7.26 8.94 15.74
C GLU A 256 -7.06 8.35 17.15
N GLN A 257 -7.66 7.19 17.39
CA GLN A 257 -7.59 6.48 18.67
C GLN A 257 -6.34 5.60 18.71
N LEU A 258 -6.09 4.85 17.63
CA LEU A 258 -4.98 3.89 17.56
C LEU A 258 -3.61 4.54 17.37
N ALA A 259 -3.53 5.72 16.75
CA ALA A 259 -2.27 6.47 16.63
C ALA A 259 -1.63 6.82 17.99
N LYS A 260 -2.42 6.89 19.07
CA LYS A 260 -1.94 7.20 20.43
C LYS A 260 -1.52 5.97 21.23
N THR A 261 -2.01 4.79 20.88
CA THR A 261 -1.87 3.56 21.67
C THR A 261 -1.01 2.50 20.98
N GLY A 262 -0.84 2.61 19.66
CA GLY A 262 -0.10 1.64 18.86
C GLY A 262 -0.87 0.32 18.69
N VAL A 263 -0.28 -0.59 17.91
CA VAL A 263 -0.80 -1.95 17.70
C VAL A 263 0.30 -2.95 18.03
N LEU A 264 -0.01 -3.91 18.92
CA LEU A 264 0.90 -5.00 19.27
C LEU A 264 0.55 -6.25 18.46
N ILE A 265 1.50 -6.71 17.64
CA ILE A 265 1.39 -7.97 16.91
C ILE A 265 2.30 -9.01 17.55
N ILE A 266 1.71 -10.13 17.96
CA ILE A 266 2.43 -11.27 18.52
C ILE A 266 2.40 -12.39 17.48
N GLY A 267 3.59 -12.78 17.02
CA GLY A 267 3.78 -13.78 15.98
C GLY A 267 4.57 -14.99 16.49
N PRO A 268 4.47 -16.14 15.81
CA PRO A 268 5.16 -17.37 16.22
C PRO A 268 6.68 -17.31 16.02
N ASN A 269 7.19 -16.46 15.13
CA ASN A 269 8.62 -16.29 14.87
C ASN A 269 8.93 -14.95 14.18
N ARG A 270 10.22 -14.59 14.09
CA ARG A 270 10.68 -13.33 13.48
C ARG A 270 10.34 -13.22 11.99
N ARG A 271 10.48 -14.29 11.20
CA ARG A 271 10.14 -14.26 9.77
C ARG A 271 8.67 -13.89 9.53
N PHE A 272 7.78 -14.41 10.36
CA PHE A 272 6.37 -14.02 10.34
C PHE A 272 6.21 -12.53 10.64
N LEU A 273 6.83 -12.02 11.71
CA LEU A 273 6.73 -10.60 12.07
C LEU A 273 7.33 -9.68 10.99
N ASP A 274 8.46 -10.06 10.39
CA ASP A 274 9.10 -9.35 9.27
C ASP A 274 8.19 -9.31 8.04
N TYR A 275 7.41 -10.36 7.81
CA TYR A 275 6.40 -10.39 6.76
C TYR A 275 5.24 -9.45 7.07
N ILE A 276 4.72 -9.45 8.31
CA ILE A 276 3.62 -8.56 8.69
C ILE A 276 4.00 -7.07 8.61
N SER A 277 5.22 -6.70 9.04
CA SER A 277 5.69 -5.31 9.00
C SER A 277 5.81 -4.74 7.58
N GLN A 278 5.95 -5.61 6.58
CA GLN A 278 5.95 -5.23 5.17
C GLN A 278 4.54 -5.01 4.61
N VAL A 279 3.51 -5.65 5.20
CA VAL A 279 2.12 -5.56 4.73
C VAL A 279 1.36 -4.39 5.37
N LEU A 280 1.77 -3.98 6.58
CA LEU A 280 1.18 -2.84 7.30
C LEU A 280 2.27 -1.81 7.62
N PRO A 281 2.56 -0.86 6.71
CA PRO A 281 3.62 0.13 6.89
C PRO A 281 3.44 1.00 8.14
N SER A 282 2.18 1.19 8.57
CA SER A 282 1.79 1.97 9.74
C SER A 282 2.27 1.40 11.07
N LEU A 283 2.61 0.10 11.13
CA LEU A 283 3.18 -0.51 12.33
C LEU A 283 4.59 0.01 12.66
N GLY A 284 5.30 0.58 11.69
CA GLY A 284 6.65 1.12 11.88
C GLY A 284 6.70 2.58 12.34
N GLU A 285 5.58 3.29 12.38
CA GLU A 285 5.56 4.72 12.74
C GLU A 285 5.37 4.99 14.23
N THR A 286 4.77 4.04 14.96
CA THR A 286 4.87 3.99 16.42
C THR A 286 6.01 3.05 16.75
N GLY A 287 7.22 3.59 16.94
CA GLY A 287 8.41 2.80 17.26
C GLY A 287 8.12 1.81 18.40
N VAL A 288 8.16 0.52 18.05
CA VAL A 288 8.26 -0.64 18.94
C VAL A 288 9.19 -1.65 18.28
#